data_AF-A0A352WZY2-F1
#
_entry.id   AF-A0A352WZY2-F1
#
_cell.length_a   1.000
_cell.length_b   1.000
_cell.length_c   1.000
_cell.angle_alpha   90.00
_cell.angle_beta   90.00
_cell.angle_gamma   90.00
#
_symmetry.space_group_name_H-M   'P 1'
#
loop_
_entity.id
_entity.type
_entity.pdbx_description
1 polymer ?
#
loop_
_entity_poly.entity_id
_entity_poly.type
_entity_poly.pdbx_seq_one_letter_code
_entity_poly.pdbx_strand_id
1 'polypeptide(L)'
;HVDLHITKGERVFILGDNGCGKTTLFRILNGKLRPDAGEYEYGAMVDVGYFDQMQENLNLNNTAIDEIWNTYPRMTETKIRTSLAAFLFKGDEVYKPLSAMSGGERARISLLKLMLGGCNLLLLDEPTNHLDASSREALEDTLRDYEGTLLIISHDRYFINKLADRVLVMTKDGVTEYLGNYDNYLERVTQQPSPAPDQPQTKKAEKPLNDYQLKKLRQSEERKRKTRLAKTEAEIEELEAATEELQNTLAKEEVQSDYEQLMALTAQLEEKQARLEELYELWEELQEE
;
A
#
# COMPACT_ATOMS: atom_id res chain seq x y z
N HIS A 1 17.71 -14.85 -5.21
CA HIS A 1 17.59 -15.87 -4.15
C HIS A 1 16.90 -15.28 -2.93
N VAL A 2 16.01 -16.02 -2.26
CA VAL A 2 15.29 -15.55 -1.07
C VAL A 2 15.63 -16.46 0.10
N ASP A 3 16.13 -15.89 1.18
CA ASP A 3 16.32 -16.55 2.47
C ASP A 3 15.67 -15.65 3.53
N LEU A 4 14.72 -16.21 4.28
CA LEU A 4 13.90 -15.45 5.21
C LEU A 4 13.47 -16.32 6.38
N HIS A 5 13.56 -15.74 7.59
CA HIS A 5 13.04 -16.32 8.80
C HIS A 5 12.20 -15.28 9.54
N ILE A 6 10.92 -15.58 9.76
CA ILE A 6 9.95 -14.70 10.46
C ILE A 6 9.57 -15.35 11.79
N THR A 7 9.62 -14.58 12.87
CA THR A 7 9.22 -15.04 14.20
C THR A 7 7.84 -14.53 14.61
N LYS A 8 7.25 -15.18 15.61
CA LYS A 8 5.89 -14.88 16.08
C LYS A 8 5.80 -13.43 16.56
N GLY A 9 4.80 -12.71 16.03
CA GLY A 9 4.48 -11.34 16.44
C GLY A 9 5.29 -10.25 15.74
N GLU A 10 6.20 -10.63 14.83
CA GLU A 10 6.91 -9.67 14.00
C GLU A 10 5.99 -9.00 12.98
N ARG A 11 6.29 -7.74 12.69
CA ARG A 11 5.66 -6.95 11.63
C ARG A 11 6.68 -6.63 10.57
N VAL A 12 6.68 -7.46 9.54
CA VAL A 12 7.68 -7.46 8.49
C VAL A 12 7.09 -6.86 7.23
N PHE A 13 7.73 -5.83 6.69
CA PHE A 13 7.33 -5.18 5.45
C PHE A 13 8.25 -5.58 4.31
N ILE A 14 7.68 -5.83 3.12
CA ILE A 14 8.42 -6.13 1.89
C ILE A 14 8.31 -4.93 0.95
N LEU A 15 9.46 -4.35 0.65
CA LEU A 15 9.69 -3.31 -0.34
C LEU A 15 10.34 -3.90 -1.59
N GLY A 16 10.28 -3.17 -2.70
CA GLY A 16 11.00 -3.49 -3.92
C GLY A 16 10.24 -3.02 -5.16
N ASP A 17 10.93 -2.91 -6.28
CA ASP A 17 10.33 -2.41 -7.51
C ASP A 17 9.17 -3.27 -8.02
N ASN A 18 8.33 -2.69 -8.87
CA ASN A 18 7.30 -3.45 -9.56
C ASN A 18 7.94 -4.55 -10.43
N GLY A 19 7.37 -5.74 -10.37
CA GLY A 19 7.89 -6.91 -11.08
C GLY A 19 9.13 -7.57 -10.45
N CYS A 20 9.58 -7.17 -9.25
CA CYS A 20 10.64 -7.91 -8.54
C CYS A 20 10.16 -9.25 -7.95
N GLY A 21 8.83 -9.48 -7.91
CA GLY A 21 8.22 -10.77 -7.52
C GLY A 21 7.47 -10.78 -6.19
N LYS A 22 7.16 -9.63 -5.57
CA LYS A 22 6.54 -9.53 -4.21
C LYS A 22 5.27 -10.38 -4.10
N THR A 23 4.30 -10.12 -4.98
CA THR A 23 3.06 -10.91 -5.06
C THR A 23 3.31 -12.37 -5.42
N THR A 24 4.36 -12.68 -6.19
CA THR A 24 4.73 -14.06 -6.52
C THR A 24 5.19 -14.82 -5.28
N LEU A 25 5.99 -14.18 -4.42
CA LEU A 25 6.38 -14.74 -3.13
C LEU A 25 5.15 -15.04 -2.27
N PHE A 26 4.19 -14.13 -2.20
CA PHE A 26 2.95 -14.35 -1.43
C PHE A 26 2.09 -15.48 -2.00
N ARG A 27 2.01 -15.63 -3.32
CA ARG A 27 1.34 -16.76 -3.96
C ARG A 27 2.03 -18.09 -3.65
N ILE A 28 3.36 -18.10 -3.53
CA ILE A 28 4.12 -19.28 -3.09
C ILE A 28 3.77 -19.61 -1.63
N LEU A 29 3.87 -18.63 -0.73
CA LEU A 29 3.59 -18.82 0.68
C LEU A 29 2.15 -19.31 0.92
N ASN A 30 1.18 -18.73 0.24
CA ASN A 30 -0.23 -19.14 0.30
C ASN A 30 -0.55 -20.44 -0.48
N GLY A 31 0.48 -21.15 -1.00
CA GLY A 31 0.31 -22.43 -1.70
C GLY A 31 -0.37 -22.36 -3.07
N LYS A 32 -0.67 -21.16 -3.58
CA LYS A 32 -1.23 -20.94 -4.92
C LYS A 32 -0.19 -21.19 -6.03
N LEU A 33 1.11 -21.12 -5.70
CA LEU A 33 2.22 -21.38 -6.62
C LEU A 33 3.28 -22.26 -5.94
N ARG A 34 3.97 -23.10 -6.71
CA ARG A 34 5.12 -23.89 -6.21
C ARG A 34 6.43 -23.14 -6.46
N PRO A 35 7.40 -23.19 -5.54
CA PRO A 35 8.72 -22.65 -5.81
C PRO A 35 9.43 -23.50 -6.88
N ASP A 36 10.19 -22.85 -7.76
CA ASP A 36 11.00 -23.53 -8.78
C ASP A 36 12.16 -24.31 -8.14
N ALA A 37 12.69 -23.80 -7.03
CA ALA A 37 13.75 -24.41 -6.23
C ALA A 37 13.68 -23.92 -4.77
N GLY A 38 14.23 -24.71 -3.84
CA GLY A 38 14.19 -24.44 -2.41
C GLY A 38 12.92 -24.92 -1.74
N GLU A 39 12.82 -24.67 -0.44
CA GLU A 39 11.73 -25.13 0.42
C GLU A 39 11.36 -24.02 1.40
N TYR A 40 10.12 -24.04 1.88
CA TYR A 40 9.66 -23.21 2.99
C TYR A 40 8.80 -24.08 3.91
N GLU A 41 8.81 -23.75 5.20
CA GLU A 41 8.05 -24.46 6.21
C GLU A 41 7.39 -23.47 7.16
N TYR A 42 6.14 -23.74 7.50
CA TYR A 42 5.46 -23.02 8.57
C TYR A 42 5.70 -23.69 9.90
N GLY A 43 5.82 -22.90 10.97
CA GLY A 43 5.83 -23.42 12.34
C GLY A 43 4.55 -24.21 12.67
N ALA A 44 4.62 -25.01 13.73
CA ALA A 44 3.47 -25.76 14.21
C ALA A 44 2.30 -24.83 14.56
N MET A 45 1.08 -25.19 14.13
CA MET A 45 -0.17 -24.45 14.37
C MET A 45 -0.20 -23.03 13.79
N VAL A 46 0.57 -22.75 12.75
CA VAL A 46 0.41 -21.49 11.97
C VAL A 46 -0.84 -21.61 11.10
N ASP A 47 -1.72 -20.61 11.21
CA ASP A 47 -2.90 -20.44 10.38
C ASP A 47 -2.76 -19.11 9.61
N VAL A 48 -2.81 -19.21 8.28
CA VAL A 48 -2.40 -18.15 7.36
C VAL A 48 -3.62 -17.48 6.76
N GLY A 49 -3.77 -16.18 7.04
CA GLY A 49 -4.71 -15.33 6.34
C GLY A 49 -4.02 -14.61 5.18
N TYR A 50 -4.65 -14.55 4.03
CA TYR A 50 -4.12 -13.84 2.85
C TYR A 50 -5.12 -12.80 2.35
N PHE A 51 -4.65 -11.58 2.17
CA PHE A 51 -5.36 -10.48 1.56
C PHE A 51 -4.67 -10.10 0.26
N ASP A 52 -5.38 -10.17 -0.86
CA ASP A 52 -4.94 -9.65 -2.15
C ASP A 52 -5.91 -8.60 -2.71
N GLN A 53 -5.43 -7.89 -3.74
CA GLN A 53 -6.18 -6.83 -4.42
C GLN A 53 -7.46 -7.34 -5.11
N MET A 54 -7.55 -8.64 -5.39
CA MET A 54 -8.77 -9.24 -5.93
C MET A 54 -9.70 -9.53 -4.76
N GLN A 55 -10.78 -8.77 -4.65
CA GLN A 55 -11.79 -8.82 -3.56
C GLN A 55 -12.61 -10.13 -3.57
N GLU A 56 -11.94 -11.27 -3.58
CA GLU A 56 -12.55 -12.58 -3.71
C GLU A 56 -13.16 -12.96 -2.35
N ASN A 57 -14.46 -13.29 -2.38
CA ASN A 57 -15.27 -13.87 -1.30
C ASN A 57 -16.12 -12.92 -0.44
N LEU A 58 -16.57 -11.78 -0.99
CA LEU A 58 -17.72 -11.05 -0.45
C LEU A 58 -19.01 -11.43 -1.18
N ASN A 59 -20.08 -11.69 -0.43
CA ASN A 59 -21.41 -11.82 -1.01
C ASN A 59 -22.06 -10.45 -1.14
N LEU A 60 -22.13 -9.92 -2.37
CA LEU A 60 -22.63 -8.56 -2.64
C LEU A 60 -24.11 -8.35 -2.25
N ASN A 61 -24.88 -9.43 -2.06
CA ASN A 61 -26.27 -9.33 -1.60
C ASN A 61 -26.40 -9.17 -0.09
N ASN A 62 -25.34 -9.46 0.67
CA ASN A 62 -25.34 -9.28 2.12
C ASN A 62 -25.16 -7.80 2.48
N THR A 63 -25.60 -7.43 3.67
CA THR A 63 -25.17 -6.19 4.32
C THR A 63 -23.80 -6.38 4.96
N ALA A 64 -23.10 -5.30 5.30
CA ALA A 64 -21.81 -5.40 5.99
C ALA A 64 -21.90 -6.18 7.32
N ILE A 65 -22.95 -5.96 8.10
CA ILE A 65 -23.15 -6.73 9.34
C ILE A 65 -23.47 -8.20 9.07
N ASP A 66 -24.30 -8.50 8.08
CA ASP A 66 -24.67 -9.87 7.74
C ASP A 66 -23.47 -10.65 7.19
N GLU A 67 -22.62 -10.02 6.40
CA GLU A 67 -21.42 -10.66 5.84
C GLU A 67 -20.48 -11.16 6.94
N ILE A 68 -20.23 -10.32 7.96
CA ILE A 68 -19.41 -10.70 9.10
C ILE A 68 -20.13 -11.72 9.98
N TRP A 69 -21.43 -11.51 10.25
CA TRP A 69 -22.21 -12.42 11.09
C TRP A 69 -22.32 -13.83 10.50
N ASN A 70 -22.61 -13.94 9.21
CA ASN A 70 -22.74 -15.22 8.51
C ASN A 70 -21.42 -16.00 8.52
N THR A 71 -20.29 -15.29 8.46
CA THR A 71 -18.96 -15.89 8.56
C THR A 71 -18.64 -16.32 10.00
N TYR A 72 -19.04 -15.51 11.00
CA TYR A 72 -18.72 -15.71 12.41
C TYR A 72 -19.99 -15.76 13.30
N PRO A 73 -20.88 -16.77 13.13
CA PRO A 73 -22.19 -16.80 13.77
C PRO A 73 -22.15 -16.96 15.30
N ARG A 74 -20.97 -17.27 15.85
CA ARG A 74 -20.75 -17.38 17.31
C ARG A 74 -20.37 -16.04 17.95
N MET A 75 -20.07 -15.01 17.16
CA MET A 75 -19.80 -13.68 17.67
C MET A 75 -21.09 -12.97 18.07
N THR A 76 -21.04 -12.20 19.15
CA THR A 76 -22.15 -11.34 19.57
C THR A 76 -22.27 -10.14 18.65
N GLU A 77 -23.49 -9.65 18.46
CA GLU A 77 -23.77 -8.42 17.69
C GLU A 77 -22.90 -7.24 18.11
N THR A 78 -22.74 -7.04 19.43
CA THR A 78 -21.93 -5.94 19.98
C THR A 78 -20.50 -6.00 19.46
N LYS A 79 -19.86 -7.18 19.49
CA LYS A 79 -18.51 -7.36 18.97
C LYS A 79 -18.43 -7.09 17.47
N ILE A 80 -19.38 -7.59 16.69
CA ILE A 80 -19.41 -7.35 15.24
C ILE A 80 -19.54 -5.86 14.94
N ARG A 81 -20.44 -5.15 15.63
CA ARG A 81 -20.60 -3.69 15.49
C ARG A 81 -19.36 -2.93 15.93
N THR A 82 -18.71 -3.32 17.01
CA THR A 82 -17.45 -2.71 17.47
C THR A 82 -16.35 -2.88 16.42
N SER A 83 -16.21 -4.08 15.86
CA SER A 83 -15.24 -4.36 14.80
C SER A 83 -15.53 -3.60 13.51
N LEU A 84 -16.79 -3.54 13.09
CA LEU A 84 -17.21 -2.72 11.94
C LEU A 84 -16.93 -1.22 12.16
N ALA A 85 -17.20 -0.72 13.37
CA ALA A 85 -16.94 0.67 13.71
C ALA A 85 -15.44 1.01 13.73
N ALA A 86 -14.57 0.06 14.08
CA ALA A 86 -13.12 0.21 13.97
C ALA A 86 -12.67 0.40 12.52
N PHE A 87 -13.38 -0.19 11.56
CA PHE A 87 -13.22 0.01 10.11
C PHE A 87 -14.08 1.14 9.54
N LEU A 88 -14.51 2.07 10.41
CA LEU A 88 -15.30 3.27 10.09
C LEU A 88 -16.73 3.02 9.57
N PHE A 89 -17.27 1.81 9.67
CA PHE A 89 -18.68 1.56 9.38
C PHE A 89 -19.54 1.89 10.60
N LYS A 90 -20.27 3.02 10.56
CA LYS A 90 -21.01 3.54 11.72
C LYS A 90 -22.50 3.68 11.43
N GLY A 91 -23.30 3.61 12.49
CA GLY A 91 -24.75 3.82 12.42
C GLY A 91 -25.43 2.88 11.43
N ASP A 92 -26.12 3.46 10.45
CA ASP A 92 -26.91 2.71 9.46
C ASP A 92 -26.06 2.15 8.30
N GLU A 93 -24.80 2.56 8.16
CA GLU A 93 -23.91 2.06 7.10
C GLU A 93 -23.68 0.55 7.20
N VAL A 94 -23.79 -0.02 8.40
CA VAL A 94 -23.62 -1.47 8.61
C VAL A 94 -24.73 -2.29 7.94
N TYR A 95 -25.88 -1.67 7.63
CA TYR A 95 -27.00 -2.30 6.94
C TYR A 95 -27.02 -2.01 5.43
N LYS A 96 -26.06 -1.22 4.93
CA LYS A 96 -25.91 -0.97 3.50
C LYS A 96 -25.53 -2.30 2.82
N PRO A 97 -26.22 -2.69 1.72
CA PRO A 97 -25.80 -3.83 0.92
C PRO A 97 -24.40 -3.64 0.36
N LEU A 98 -23.59 -4.69 0.35
CA LEU A 98 -22.23 -4.65 -0.17
C LEU A 98 -22.18 -4.31 -1.67
N SER A 99 -23.24 -4.60 -2.43
CA SER A 99 -23.39 -4.18 -3.84
C SER A 99 -23.45 -2.66 -4.04
N ALA A 100 -23.91 -1.91 -3.02
CA ALA A 100 -23.98 -0.45 -3.06
C ALA A 100 -22.71 0.21 -2.50
N MET A 101 -21.72 -0.58 -2.07
CA MET A 101 -20.50 -0.08 -1.46
C MET A 101 -19.40 0.19 -2.50
N SER A 102 -18.56 1.20 -2.22
CA SER A 102 -17.39 1.49 -3.05
C SER A 102 -16.38 0.34 -3.01
N GLY A 103 -15.41 0.37 -3.93
CA GLY A 103 -14.29 -0.59 -3.91
C GLY A 103 -13.53 -0.56 -2.58
N GLY A 104 -13.22 0.63 -2.06
CA GLY A 104 -12.53 0.81 -0.78
C GLY A 104 -13.36 0.35 0.43
N GLU A 105 -14.68 0.61 0.43
CA GLU A 105 -15.58 0.07 1.46
C GLU A 105 -15.56 -1.47 1.48
N ARG A 106 -15.67 -2.10 0.31
CA ARG A 106 -15.60 -3.57 0.20
C ARG A 106 -14.24 -4.12 0.62
N ALA A 107 -13.14 -3.46 0.26
CA ALA A 107 -11.80 -3.84 0.69
C ALA A 107 -11.68 -3.85 2.23
N ARG A 108 -12.20 -2.83 2.91
CA ARG A 108 -12.23 -2.76 4.38
C ARG A 108 -13.02 -3.91 5.01
N ILE A 109 -14.18 -4.28 4.45
CA ILE A 109 -14.97 -5.42 4.95
C ILE A 109 -14.22 -6.75 4.76
N SER A 110 -13.59 -6.94 3.60
CA SER A 110 -12.80 -8.14 3.33
C SER A 110 -11.64 -8.27 4.32
N LEU A 111 -10.93 -7.17 4.56
CA LEU A 111 -9.82 -7.13 5.51
C LEU A 111 -10.28 -7.37 6.95
N LEU A 112 -11.39 -6.75 7.37
CA LEU A 112 -11.99 -7.02 8.67
C LEU A 112 -12.38 -8.50 8.82
N LYS A 113 -13.01 -9.08 7.80
CA LYS A 113 -13.39 -10.49 7.78
C LYS A 113 -12.16 -11.38 7.94
N LEU A 114 -11.05 -11.07 7.29
CA LEU A 114 -9.79 -11.79 7.43
C LEU A 114 -9.24 -11.69 8.86
N MET A 115 -9.19 -10.49 9.44
CA MET A 115 -8.67 -10.25 10.79
C MET A 115 -9.50 -10.95 11.87
N LEU A 116 -10.82 -11.05 11.68
CA LEU A 116 -11.72 -11.79 12.57
C LEU A 116 -11.58 -13.31 12.45
N GLY A 117 -10.94 -13.81 11.39
CA GLY A 117 -10.74 -15.24 11.14
C GLY A 117 -9.87 -15.93 12.18
N GLY A 118 -9.11 -15.17 12.98
CA GLY A 118 -8.26 -15.73 14.03
C GLY A 118 -7.00 -16.40 13.49
N CYS A 119 -6.65 -16.14 12.22
CA CYS A 119 -5.34 -16.47 11.67
C CYS A 119 -4.25 -15.90 12.60
N ASN A 120 -3.06 -16.49 12.62
CA ASN A 120 -1.96 -16.01 13.45
C ASN A 120 -0.75 -15.53 12.63
N LEU A 121 -0.84 -15.67 11.30
CA LEU A 121 -0.02 -15.00 10.30
C LEU A 121 -0.94 -14.34 9.27
N LEU A 122 -0.78 -13.04 9.02
CA LEU A 122 -1.44 -12.36 7.91
C LEU A 122 -0.43 -11.98 6.84
N LEU A 123 -0.77 -12.32 5.60
CA LEU A 123 -0.06 -11.94 4.38
C LEU A 123 -0.92 -10.87 3.67
N LEU A 124 -0.47 -9.62 3.66
CA LEU A 124 -1.24 -8.49 3.13
C LEU A 124 -0.55 -7.88 1.91
N ASP A 125 -1.14 -8.02 0.71
CA ASP A 125 -0.58 -7.45 -0.52
C ASP A 125 -1.21 -6.09 -0.84
N GLU A 126 -0.46 -5.00 -0.62
CA GLU A 126 -0.87 -3.60 -0.81
C GLU A 126 -2.22 -3.26 -0.13
N PRO A 127 -2.36 -3.48 1.20
CA PRO A 127 -3.65 -3.38 1.88
C PRO A 127 -4.18 -1.95 2.03
N THR A 128 -3.32 -0.94 1.85
CA THR A 128 -3.70 0.49 1.88
C THR A 128 -4.13 1.01 0.52
N ASN A 129 -3.95 0.23 -0.56
CA ASN A 129 -4.31 0.66 -1.90
C ASN A 129 -5.84 0.79 -2.01
N HIS A 130 -6.30 1.82 -2.74
CA HIS A 130 -7.73 2.17 -2.87
C HIS A 130 -8.45 2.60 -1.57
N LEU A 131 -7.70 2.89 -0.49
CA LEU A 131 -8.24 3.47 0.74
C LEU A 131 -7.98 4.97 0.80
N ASP A 132 -8.99 5.73 1.23
CA ASP A 132 -8.82 7.14 1.58
C ASP A 132 -7.99 7.29 2.87
N ALA A 133 -7.50 8.50 3.13
CA ALA A 133 -6.62 8.77 4.27
C ALA A 133 -7.22 8.31 5.62
N SER A 134 -8.53 8.53 5.83
CA SER A 134 -9.19 8.15 7.08
C SER A 134 -9.25 6.63 7.27
N SER A 135 -9.51 5.90 6.18
CA SER A 135 -9.51 4.43 6.19
C SER A 135 -8.14 3.83 6.39
N ARG A 136 -7.10 4.46 5.83
CA ARG A 136 -5.70 4.04 6.04
C ARG A 136 -5.33 4.15 7.51
N GLU A 137 -5.59 5.28 8.15
CA GLU A 137 -5.32 5.46 9.59
C GLU A 137 -6.06 4.42 10.46
N ALA A 138 -7.34 4.15 10.16
CA ALA A 138 -8.12 3.15 10.88
C ALA A 138 -7.56 1.74 10.71
N LEU A 139 -7.09 1.39 9.50
CA LEU A 139 -6.45 0.12 9.24
C LEU A 139 -5.12 -0.01 9.99
N GLU A 140 -4.28 1.03 9.94
CA GLU A 140 -3.01 1.08 10.65
C GLU A 140 -3.18 0.84 12.14
N ASP A 141 -4.18 1.50 12.76
CA ASP A 141 -4.46 1.36 14.18
C ASP A 141 -4.97 -0.06 14.50
N THR A 142 -5.83 -0.63 13.65
CA THR A 142 -6.32 -2.00 13.82
C THR A 142 -5.19 -3.02 13.69
N LEU A 143 -4.30 -2.87 12.71
CA LEU A 143 -3.15 -3.76 12.52
C LEU A 143 -2.10 -3.61 13.61
N ARG A 144 -1.96 -2.41 14.19
CA ARG A 144 -1.12 -2.18 15.36
C ARG A 144 -1.59 -2.95 16.59
N ASP A 145 -2.89 -3.12 16.76
CA ASP A 145 -3.45 -3.86 17.90
C ASP A 145 -3.53 -5.37 17.64
N TYR A 146 -3.19 -5.82 16.44
CA TYR A 146 -3.15 -7.24 16.10
C TYR A 146 -1.96 -7.93 16.75
N GLU A 147 -2.23 -8.99 17.52
CA GLU A 147 -1.22 -9.77 18.27
C GLU A 147 -0.54 -10.86 17.42
N GLY A 148 -1.03 -11.12 16.21
CA GLY A 148 -0.45 -12.08 15.29
C GLY A 148 0.78 -11.54 14.55
N THR A 149 1.34 -12.39 13.70
CA THR A 149 2.47 -12.04 12.83
C THR A 149 1.95 -11.38 11.56
N LEU A 150 2.62 -10.32 11.09
CA LEU A 150 2.26 -9.59 9.88
C LEU A 150 3.40 -9.66 8.88
N LEU A 151 3.10 -10.07 7.65
CA LEU A 151 3.97 -9.93 6.50
C LEU A 151 3.22 -9.10 5.45
N ILE A 152 3.72 -7.89 5.17
CA ILE A 152 2.98 -6.89 4.40
C ILE A 152 3.82 -6.43 3.21
N ILE A 153 3.24 -6.45 2.01
CA ILE A 153 3.79 -5.74 0.86
C ILE A 153 3.12 -4.37 0.82
N SER A 154 3.93 -3.30 0.81
CA SER A 154 3.42 -1.94 0.78
C SER A 154 4.47 -1.00 0.22
N HIS A 155 4.06 -0.07 -0.64
CA HIS A 155 4.88 1.07 -1.04
C HIS A 155 4.68 2.32 -0.16
N ASP A 156 3.70 2.29 0.75
CA ASP A 156 3.36 3.40 1.63
C ASP A 156 4.37 3.58 2.78
N ARG A 157 5.21 4.63 2.66
CA ARG A 157 6.26 4.99 3.63
C ARG A 157 5.69 5.31 5.02
N TYR A 158 4.52 5.96 5.09
CA TYR A 158 3.90 6.31 6.39
C TYR A 158 3.41 5.06 7.12
N PHE A 159 2.78 4.14 6.38
CA PHE A 159 2.31 2.88 6.92
C PHE A 159 3.48 2.03 7.46
N ILE A 160 4.56 1.91 6.69
CA ILE A 160 5.78 1.20 7.11
C ILE A 160 6.35 1.86 8.37
N ASN A 161 6.49 3.20 8.38
CA ASN A 161 7.06 3.91 9.53
C ASN A 161 6.26 3.75 10.82
N LYS A 162 4.94 3.57 10.71
CA LYS A 162 4.03 3.47 11.83
C LYS A 162 3.94 2.07 12.45
N LEU A 163 4.22 1.03 11.66
CA LEU A 163 3.94 -0.37 12.04
C LEU A 163 5.15 -1.32 11.95
N ALA A 164 6.13 -1.06 11.07
CA ALA A 164 7.20 -2.02 10.78
C ALA A 164 8.19 -2.19 11.94
N ASP A 165 8.44 -3.45 12.30
CA ASP A 165 9.59 -3.83 13.14
C ASP A 165 10.83 -4.10 12.26
N ARG A 166 10.57 -4.52 11.02
CA ARG A 166 11.59 -4.99 10.07
C ARG A 166 11.14 -4.76 8.63
N VAL A 167 12.10 -4.39 7.78
CA VAL A 167 11.89 -4.15 6.34
C VAL A 167 12.77 -5.09 5.52
N LEU A 168 12.18 -5.73 4.53
CA LEU A 168 12.82 -6.58 3.54
C LEU A 168 12.78 -5.90 2.19
N VAL A 169 13.93 -5.62 1.59
CA VAL A 169 14.02 -5.02 0.26
C VAL A 169 14.31 -6.11 -0.75
N MET A 170 13.34 -6.38 -1.61
CA MET A 170 13.42 -7.39 -2.64
C MET A 170 13.78 -6.79 -4.00
N THR A 171 14.87 -7.29 -4.57
CA THR A 171 15.32 -6.97 -5.92
C THR A 171 15.30 -8.23 -6.77
N LYS A 172 15.63 -8.11 -8.07
CA LYS A 172 15.75 -9.28 -8.96
C LYS A 172 16.83 -10.26 -8.52
N ASP A 173 17.83 -9.79 -7.80
CA ASP A 173 18.99 -10.59 -7.39
C ASP A 173 18.76 -11.29 -6.02
N GLY A 174 17.91 -10.73 -5.17
CA GLY A 174 17.55 -11.36 -3.90
C GLY A 174 16.84 -10.43 -2.92
N VAL A 175 16.85 -10.80 -1.64
CA VAL A 175 16.23 -10.04 -0.54
C VAL A 175 17.30 -9.57 0.42
N THR A 176 17.26 -8.29 0.79
CA THR A 176 18.11 -7.70 1.82
C THR A 176 17.27 -7.28 3.02
N GLU A 177 17.72 -7.60 4.23
CA GLU A 177 17.01 -7.30 5.47
C GLU A 177 17.54 -6.05 6.16
N TYR A 178 16.62 -5.22 6.65
CA TYR A 178 16.88 -4.04 7.47
C TYR A 178 16.01 -4.07 8.72
N LEU A 179 16.64 -3.87 9.88
CA LEU A 179 15.92 -3.73 11.15
C LEU A 179 15.37 -2.32 11.30
N GLY A 180 14.17 -2.22 11.87
CA GLY A 180 13.45 -0.96 12.03
C GLY A 180 12.56 -0.65 10.85
N ASN A 181 12.26 0.63 10.68
CA ASN A 181 11.26 1.13 9.76
C ASN A 181 11.85 1.70 8.46
N TYR A 182 11.05 2.41 7.67
CA TYR A 182 11.48 2.97 6.38
C TYR A 182 12.61 3.99 6.54
N ASP A 183 12.55 4.84 7.55
CA ASP A 183 13.59 5.84 7.82
C ASP A 183 14.93 5.17 8.15
N ASN A 184 14.91 4.10 8.95
CA ASN A 184 16.12 3.32 9.26
C ASN A 184 16.72 2.67 8.01
N TYR A 185 15.88 2.19 7.11
CA TYR A 185 16.30 1.68 5.81
C TYR A 185 16.99 2.78 4.97
N LEU A 186 16.37 3.95 4.84
CA LEU A 186 16.95 5.08 4.09
C LEU A 186 18.30 5.54 4.65
N GLU A 187 18.42 5.65 5.98
CA GLU A 187 19.68 5.98 6.63
C GLU A 187 20.79 4.97 6.30
N ARG A 188 20.47 3.68 6.25
CA ARG A 188 21.41 2.61 5.90
C ARG A 188 21.83 2.68 4.43
N VAL A 189 20.90 2.95 3.52
CA VAL A 189 21.19 3.09 2.08
C VAL A 189 22.03 4.33 1.80
N THR A 190 21.72 5.45 2.45
CA THR A 190 22.47 6.71 2.29
C THR A 190 23.87 6.67 2.92
N GLN A 191 24.08 5.83 3.93
CA GLN A 191 25.40 5.60 4.56
C GLN A 191 26.22 4.52 3.85
N GLN A 192 25.62 3.67 3.01
CA GLN A 192 26.37 2.80 2.12
C GLN A 192 26.96 3.64 0.98
N PRO A 193 28.30 3.61 0.78
CA PRO A 193 28.89 4.34 -0.32
C PRO A 193 28.44 3.70 -1.63
N SER A 194 27.67 4.42 -2.44
CA SER A 194 27.48 4.09 -3.85
C SER A 194 28.86 3.90 -4.48
N PRO A 195 29.09 2.87 -5.32
CA PRO A 195 30.30 2.82 -6.14
C PRO A 195 30.23 4.00 -7.11
N ALA A 196 30.96 5.07 -6.79
CA ALA A 196 30.97 6.30 -7.56
C ALA A 196 31.45 6.02 -9.00
N PRO A 197 30.84 6.63 -10.03
CA PRO A 197 31.46 6.76 -11.32
C PRO A 197 32.71 7.64 -11.18
N ASP A 198 33.82 7.10 -11.64
CA ASP A 198 35.13 7.73 -11.68
C ASP A 198 35.05 9.10 -12.39
N GLN A 199 35.18 10.19 -11.62
CA GLN A 199 35.44 11.51 -12.18
C GLN A 199 36.66 12.15 -11.49
N PRO A 200 37.61 12.72 -12.24
CA PRO A 200 38.87 13.20 -11.68
C PRO A 200 38.68 14.45 -10.82
N GLN A 201 39.28 14.41 -9.64
CA GLN A 201 39.41 15.52 -8.71
C GLN A 201 40.00 16.76 -9.39
N THR A 202 39.29 17.89 -9.31
CA THR A 202 39.91 19.22 -9.36
C THR A 202 39.66 19.95 -8.06
N LYS A 203 40.70 20.00 -7.21
CA LYS A 203 40.78 20.89 -6.06
C LYS A 203 40.81 22.34 -6.56
N LYS A 204 39.78 23.12 -6.26
CA LYS A 204 39.89 24.58 -6.13
C LYS A 204 39.35 25.00 -4.77
N ALA A 205 40.23 25.64 -4.00
CA ALA A 205 39.88 26.29 -2.75
C ALA A 205 39.09 27.56 -3.06
N GLU A 206 37.86 27.66 -2.55
CA GLU A 206 37.07 28.88 -2.56
C GLU A 206 36.71 29.31 -1.13
N LYS A 207 36.77 30.63 -0.91
CA LYS A 207 36.63 31.34 0.36
C LYS A 207 35.21 31.14 0.93
N PRO A 208 35.02 31.17 2.27
CA PRO A 208 33.72 30.92 2.86
C PRO A 208 32.73 32.03 2.46
N LEU A 209 31.64 31.64 1.79
CA LEU A 209 30.50 32.52 1.55
C LEU A 209 29.86 32.90 2.90
N ASN A 210 29.44 34.16 3.02
CA ASN A 210 28.73 34.67 4.21
C ASN A 210 27.47 33.83 4.47
N ASP A 211 27.40 33.24 5.67
CA ASP A 211 26.37 32.32 6.16
C ASP A 211 24.92 32.86 5.98
N TYR A 212 24.76 34.18 5.93
CA TYR A 212 23.49 34.87 5.69
C TYR A 212 22.97 34.74 4.25
N GLN A 213 23.85 34.73 3.24
CA GLN A 213 23.46 34.63 1.83
C GLN A 213 23.06 33.19 1.45
N LEU A 214 23.75 32.18 2.02
CA LEU A 214 23.35 30.77 1.89
C LEU A 214 21.96 30.50 2.50
N LYS A 215 21.66 31.09 3.65
CA LYS A 215 20.37 30.91 4.32
C LYS A 215 19.20 31.47 3.52
N LYS A 216 19.40 32.61 2.84
CA LYS A 216 18.38 33.24 1.98
C LYS A 216 18.16 32.49 0.66
N LEU A 217 19.21 31.88 0.10
CA LEU A 217 19.12 31.02 -1.09
C LEU A 217 18.32 29.75 -0.78
N ARG A 218 18.67 29.02 0.29
CA ARG A 218 17.94 27.82 0.73
C ARG A 218 16.46 28.08 0.98
N GLN A 219 16.12 29.19 1.64
CA GLN A 219 14.73 29.57 1.87
C GLN A 219 13.96 29.91 0.58
N SER A 220 14.64 30.41 -0.45
CA SER A 220 14.01 30.66 -1.74
C SER A 220 13.79 29.37 -2.54
N GLU A 221 14.69 28.40 -2.42
CA GLU A 221 14.61 27.09 -3.07
C GLU A 221 13.51 26.23 -2.43
N GLU A 222 13.46 26.18 -1.10
CA GLU A 222 12.37 25.52 -0.34
C GLU A 222 10.99 26.09 -0.70
N ARG A 223 10.88 27.42 -0.87
CA ARG A 223 9.60 28.03 -1.27
C ARG A 223 9.18 27.63 -2.68
N LYS A 224 10.13 27.59 -3.63
CA LYS A 224 9.84 27.17 -5.01
C LYS A 224 9.45 25.70 -5.07
N ARG A 225 10.13 24.87 -4.29
CA ARG A 225 9.83 23.44 -4.13
C ARG A 225 8.44 23.23 -3.55
N LYS A 226 8.10 23.87 -2.43
CA LYS A 226 6.76 23.78 -1.82
C LYS A 226 5.63 24.21 -2.78
N THR A 227 5.85 25.27 -3.56
CA THR A 227 4.87 25.70 -4.57
C THR A 227 4.72 24.69 -5.70
N ARG A 228 5.81 24.05 -6.14
CA ARG A 228 5.77 22.98 -7.14
C ARG A 228 5.03 21.75 -6.62
N LEU A 229 5.34 21.34 -5.40
CA LEU A 229 4.73 20.21 -4.72
C LEU A 229 3.20 20.41 -4.57
N ALA A 230 2.76 21.58 -4.10
CA ALA A 230 1.34 21.92 -4.01
C ALA A 230 0.63 21.93 -5.38
N LYS A 231 1.35 22.27 -6.45
CA LYS A 231 0.80 22.25 -7.82
C LYS A 231 0.67 20.81 -8.33
N THR A 232 1.67 19.97 -8.09
CA THR A 232 1.65 18.55 -8.44
C THR A 232 0.53 17.83 -7.70
N GLU A 233 0.34 18.11 -6.40
CA GLU A 233 -0.77 17.56 -5.60
C GLU A 233 -2.14 17.93 -6.17
N ALA A 234 -2.34 19.19 -6.55
CA ALA A 234 -3.60 19.63 -7.15
C ALA A 234 -3.87 18.96 -8.51
N GLU A 235 -2.83 18.72 -9.31
CA GLU A 235 -2.95 18.03 -10.61
C GLU A 235 -3.25 16.54 -10.43
N ILE A 236 -2.70 15.90 -9.39
CA ILE A 236 -3.04 14.52 -8.99
C ILE A 236 -4.52 14.45 -8.60
N GLU A 237 -4.98 15.31 -7.69
CA GLU A 237 -6.36 15.31 -7.20
C GLU A 237 -7.38 15.49 -8.35
N GLU A 238 -7.08 16.38 -9.30
CA GLU A 238 -7.92 16.59 -10.50
C GLU A 238 -7.98 15.35 -11.41
N LEU A 239 -6.84 14.68 -11.61
CA LEU A 239 -6.78 13.48 -12.46
C LEU A 239 -7.38 12.24 -11.78
N GLU A 240 -7.23 12.09 -10.46
CA GLU A 240 -7.91 11.06 -9.67
C GLU A 240 -9.43 11.20 -9.80
N ALA A 241 -9.97 12.41 -9.61
CA ALA A 241 -11.40 12.67 -9.78
C ALA A 241 -11.87 12.38 -11.22
N ALA A 242 -11.11 12.80 -12.22
CA ALA A 242 -11.44 12.56 -13.62
C ALA A 242 -11.38 11.06 -14.02
N THR A 243 -10.43 10.30 -13.46
CA THR A 243 -10.34 8.85 -13.70
C THR A 243 -11.50 8.10 -13.03
N GLU A 244 -11.93 8.52 -11.84
CA GLU A 244 -13.11 7.97 -11.17
C GLU A 244 -14.40 8.24 -11.99
N GLU A 245 -14.58 9.45 -12.52
CA GLU A 245 -15.73 9.78 -13.37
C GLU A 245 -15.76 8.95 -14.68
N LEU A 246 -14.59 8.75 -15.29
CA LEU A 246 -14.41 7.90 -16.47
C LEU A 246 -14.74 6.43 -16.18
N GLN A 247 -14.28 5.89 -15.06
CA GLN A 247 -14.59 4.54 -14.62
C GLN A 247 -16.09 4.35 -14.35
N ASN A 248 -16.72 5.33 -13.71
CA ASN A 248 -18.17 5.33 -13.49
C ASN A 248 -18.96 5.38 -14.80
N THR A 249 -18.44 6.07 -15.81
CA THR A 249 -19.05 6.13 -17.15
C THR A 249 -18.88 4.81 -17.90
N LEU A 250 -17.70 4.18 -17.83
CA LEU A 250 -17.43 2.85 -18.36
C LEU A 250 -18.30 1.75 -17.72
N ALA A 251 -18.74 1.95 -16.48
CA ALA A 251 -19.62 1.02 -15.77
C ALA A 251 -21.09 1.06 -16.24
N LYS A 252 -21.50 2.04 -17.07
CA LYS A 252 -22.88 2.15 -17.57
C LYS A 252 -23.15 1.12 -18.67
N GLU A 253 -24.30 0.44 -18.59
CA GLU A 253 -24.72 -0.60 -19.55
C GLU A 253 -24.76 -0.10 -21.01
N GLU A 254 -25.14 1.17 -21.22
CA GLU A 254 -25.16 1.81 -22.54
C GLU A 254 -23.77 1.84 -23.19
N VAL A 255 -22.73 2.12 -22.40
CA VAL A 255 -21.33 2.22 -22.86
C VAL A 255 -20.73 0.82 -23.05
N GLN A 256 -21.08 -0.15 -22.20
CA GLN A 256 -20.61 -1.53 -22.38
C GLN A 256 -21.17 -2.20 -23.64
N SER A 257 -22.33 -1.73 -24.11
CA SER A 257 -22.96 -2.22 -25.35
C SER A 257 -22.39 -1.59 -26.63
N ASP A 258 -21.69 -0.45 -26.52
CA ASP A 258 -21.05 0.24 -27.63
C ASP A 258 -19.53 0.03 -27.60
N TYR A 259 -19.05 -0.90 -28.43
CA TYR A 259 -17.64 -1.28 -28.50
C TYR A 259 -16.71 -0.12 -28.86
N GLU A 260 -17.15 0.83 -29.69
CA GLU A 260 -16.32 1.96 -30.12
C GLU A 260 -16.17 2.99 -28.99
N GLN A 261 -17.25 3.27 -28.26
CA GLN A 261 -17.21 4.12 -27.07
C GLN A 261 -16.41 3.48 -25.92
N LEU A 262 -16.56 2.17 -25.71
CA LEU A 262 -15.81 1.43 -24.69
C LEU A 262 -14.30 1.55 -24.93
N MET A 263 -13.84 1.25 -26.14
CA MET A 263 -12.43 1.35 -26.53
C MET A 263 -11.86 2.77 -26.39
N ALA A 264 -12.64 3.78 -26.77
CA ALA A 264 -12.21 5.19 -26.66
C ALA A 264 -12.07 5.64 -25.21
N LEU A 265 -13.01 5.25 -24.34
CA LEU A 265 -13.00 5.61 -22.92
C LEU A 265 -11.94 4.81 -22.14
N THR A 266 -11.69 3.55 -22.49
CA THR A 266 -10.59 2.78 -21.89
C THR A 266 -9.23 3.36 -22.26
N ALA A 267 -9.03 3.81 -23.50
CA ALA A 267 -7.78 4.46 -23.90
C ALA A 267 -7.55 5.79 -23.15
N GLN A 268 -8.62 6.59 -22.94
CA GLN A 268 -8.53 7.80 -22.12
C GLN A 268 -8.24 7.51 -20.65
N LEU A 269 -8.77 6.41 -20.12
CA LEU A 269 -8.49 5.97 -18.75
C LEU A 269 -7.01 5.58 -18.61
N GLU A 270 -6.48 4.78 -19.54
CA GLU A 270 -5.06 4.38 -19.55
C GLU A 270 -4.13 5.59 -19.66
N GLU A 271 -4.44 6.56 -20.53
CA GLU A 271 -3.65 7.80 -20.67
C GLU A 271 -3.59 8.61 -19.36
N LYS A 272 -4.75 8.77 -18.71
CA LYS A 272 -4.83 9.50 -17.44
C LYS A 272 -4.15 8.75 -16.28
N GLN A 273 -4.22 7.42 -16.27
CA GLN A 273 -3.51 6.60 -15.29
C GLN A 273 -2.00 6.68 -15.46
N ALA A 274 -1.50 6.65 -16.71
CA ALA A 274 -0.07 6.85 -16.99
C ALA A 274 0.39 8.25 -16.54
N ARG A 275 -0.43 9.28 -16.78
CA ARG A 275 -0.12 10.65 -16.34
C ARG A 275 -0.12 10.80 -14.80
N LEU A 276 -1.02 10.11 -14.12
CA LEU A 276 -1.02 10.04 -12.65
C LEU A 276 0.28 9.41 -12.14
N GLU A 277 0.72 8.31 -12.74
CA GLU A 277 1.97 7.63 -12.39
C GLU A 277 3.18 8.59 -12.50
N GLU A 278 3.31 9.32 -13.63
CA GLU A 278 4.35 10.36 -13.80
C GLU A 278 4.27 11.47 -12.73
N LEU A 279 3.06 11.88 -12.33
CA LEU A 279 2.88 12.94 -11.34
C LEU A 279 3.21 12.46 -9.93
N TYR A 280 2.93 11.20 -9.60
CA TYR A 280 3.37 10.62 -8.33
C TYR A 280 4.89 10.50 -8.27
N GLU A 281 5.55 10.07 -9.35
CA GLU A 281 7.02 10.08 -9.44
C GLU A 281 7.58 11.50 -9.24
N LEU A 282 7.02 12.49 -9.93
CA LEU A 282 7.43 13.89 -9.78
C LEU A 282 7.16 14.43 -8.36
N TRP A 283 6.04 14.04 -7.74
CA TRP A 283 5.72 14.40 -6.37
C TRP A 283 6.72 13.78 -5.39
N GLU A 284 7.13 12.54 -5.64
CA GLU A 284 8.15 11.81 -4.88
C GLU A 284 9.53 12.49 -5.00
N GLU A 285 9.98 12.83 -6.21
CA GLU A 285 11.22 13.59 -6.43
C GLU A 285 11.19 14.95 -5.71
N LEU A 286 10.07 15.67 -5.81
CA LEU A 286 9.87 16.94 -5.12
C LEU A 286 9.73 16.79 -3.60
N GLN A 287 9.48 15.60 -3.05
CA GLN A 287 9.50 15.29 -1.61
C GLN A 287 10.92 14.92 -1.12
N GLU A 288 11.84 14.60 -2.03
CA GLU A 288 13.21 14.16 -1.71
C GLU A 288 14.29 15.28 -1.72
N GLU A 289 14.10 16.38 -2.48
CA GLU A 289 15.07 17.52 -2.58
C GLU A 289 15.03 18.56 -1.44
#